data_AF-A0A3S1BD17-F1
#
_entry.id   AF-A0A3S1BD17-F1
#
_cell.length_a   1.000
_cell.length_b   1.000
_cell.length_c   1.000
_cell.angle_alpha   90.00
_cell.angle_beta   90.00
_cell.angle_gamma   90.00
#
_symmetry.space_group_name_H-M   'P 1'
#
loop_
_entity.id
_entity.type
_entity.pdbx_description
1 polymer ?
#
loop_
_entity_poly.entity_id
_entity_poly.type
_entity_poly.pdbx_seq_one_letter_code
_entity_poly.pdbx_strand_id
1 'polypeptide(L)'
;MEMNSVRFLLLISVAMVSLSMTVNARPPSSEPCSEPADIIFVVDSSSSIYPVYFHRHVKKFIKDVILKFRIGPGPKDTRIGAILFSTKEYLEFHLNTFDNPDDVVAAVQGIKYRGGNTYTHRALEYVAKEMLVPEHGSRQGVSKLVVIITDGQSTNTAKTVAAADAVKAKGADVFAIGVGHGVYFQELNAMASKPSEQFSFKVSDFKALNSIEQRFSQSTCDALLMTTRPPTTTTTTTTTTTVPTTTTPTTTTTTPTTTTTTPTTTTTTPTTTPTTPTTTTTTTPTTTTTTTTTTTTTAPPTTTTTTPTTTMPTTTTTTTTPPPPTTTTTTTTTTPGKPADIYFLLDASTSVWVVHFRKQVLPFVRDLVSEFQISPLHTRIGLVTFSSEINHEFGLDEYTNLKDLLDAIQPENVDYLTGGTNTGDAIRYVTHKGFDQDSRQGATKIIITVTDGLSQQPKNTAEAAAEARYKGVMMFAVGVGKYVNDEELSEISSKPEQDFKFHVDTFEDLGDVAQTLAHKTCKAVN
;
A
#
# COMPACT_ATOMS: atom_id res chain seq x y z
N MET A 1 38.91 -69.16 51.89
CA MET A 1 39.64 -68.56 50.78
C MET A 1 38.62 -67.80 49.94
N GLU A 2 38.86 -66.50 49.78
CA GLU A 2 38.40 -65.55 48.74
C GLU A 2 37.27 -65.97 47.77
N MET A 3 36.31 -65.13 47.34
CA MET A 3 36.02 -63.70 47.54
C MET A 3 34.69 -63.37 46.81
N ASN A 4 33.89 -62.46 47.39
CA ASN A 4 32.95 -61.49 46.81
C ASN A 4 31.80 -61.86 45.84
N SER A 5 30.59 -61.90 46.41
CA SER A 5 29.44 -60.97 46.21
C SER A 5 29.32 -60.16 44.90
N VAL A 6 28.22 -60.34 44.14
CA VAL A 6 27.51 -59.25 43.43
C VAL A 6 25.99 -59.51 43.39
N ARG A 7 25.23 -58.45 43.72
CA ARG A 7 23.76 -58.35 43.83
C ARG A 7 23.06 -58.23 42.47
N PHE A 8 21.87 -58.82 42.41
CA PHE A 8 20.88 -58.73 41.34
C PHE A 8 20.04 -57.45 41.52
N LEU A 9 19.94 -56.58 40.51
CA LEU A 9 18.85 -55.60 40.41
C LEU A 9 18.49 -55.37 38.93
N LEU A 10 17.21 -55.58 38.65
CA LEU A 10 16.56 -55.53 37.35
C LEU A 10 16.30 -54.07 36.94
N LEU A 11 16.72 -53.63 35.75
CA LEU A 11 16.26 -52.38 35.14
C LEU A 11 15.89 -52.63 33.67
N ILE A 12 14.62 -52.38 33.37
CA ILE A 12 14.01 -52.40 32.04
C ILE A 12 14.50 -51.15 31.29
N SER A 13 15.21 -51.34 30.19
CA SER A 13 15.62 -50.28 29.26
C SER A 13 14.69 -50.31 28.03
N VAL A 14 13.79 -49.32 27.93
CA VAL A 14 13.04 -49.02 26.70
C VAL A 14 13.94 -48.18 25.79
N ALA A 15 14.31 -48.74 24.64
CA ALA A 15 15.04 -48.00 23.61
C ALA A 15 14.07 -47.11 22.81
N MET A 16 14.13 -45.79 23.02
CA MET A 16 13.62 -44.79 22.09
C MET A 16 14.69 -44.54 21.03
N VAL A 17 14.46 -44.99 19.80
CA VAL A 17 15.27 -44.56 18.65
C VAL A 17 14.75 -43.20 18.21
N SER A 18 15.43 -42.14 18.63
CA SER A 18 15.22 -40.79 18.11
C SER A 18 15.85 -40.68 16.73
N LEU A 19 15.05 -40.81 15.67
CA LEU A 19 15.49 -40.52 14.31
C LEU A 19 15.59 -38.98 14.16
N SER A 20 16.74 -38.41 14.48
CA SER A 20 17.06 -37.02 14.12
C SER A 20 17.28 -36.95 12.62
N MET A 21 16.31 -36.40 11.89
CA MET A 21 16.59 -35.86 10.55
C MET A 21 17.43 -34.59 10.74
N THR A 22 18.74 -34.73 10.69
CA THR A 22 19.62 -33.57 10.51
C THR A 22 19.42 -33.08 9.08
N VAL A 23 18.65 -32.00 8.92
CA VAL A 23 18.76 -31.15 7.75
C VAL A 23 20.18 -30.57 7.82
N ASN A 24 21.08 -31.05 6.95
CA ASN A 24 22.41 -30.49 6.81
C ASN A 24 22.27 -29.05 6.31
N ALA A 25 22.14 -28.08 7.22
CA ALA A 25 22.31 -26.68 6.90
C ALA A 25 23.74 -26.48 6.41
N ARG A 26 23.88 -26.01 5.16
CA ARG A 26 25.16 -25.64 4.56
C ARG A 26 25.78 -24.52 5.42
N PRO A 27 27.08 -24.59 5.77
CA PRO A 27 27.76 -23.47 6.40
C PRO A 27 27.70 -22.25 5.45
N PRO A 28 27.59 -21.02 5.96
CA PRO A 28 27.51 -19.82 5.12
C PRO A 28 28.79 -19.73 4.28
N SER A 29 28.71 -20.13 3.02
CA SER A 29 29.85 -20.10 2.11
C SER A 29 29.94 -18.71 1.48
N SER A 30 31.13 -18.12 1.50
CA SER A 30 31.48 -16.91 0.74
C SER A 30 31.55 -17.13 -0.78
N GLU A 31 31.23 -18.33 -1.27
CA GLU A 31 31.27 -18.70 -2.69
C GLU A 31 29.96 -18.32 -3.39
N PRO A 32 30.01 -17.60 -4.53
CA PRO A 32 28.83 -17.27 -5.31
C PRO A 32 28.12 -18.52 -5.81
N CYS A 33 26.80 -18.44 -5.90
CA CYS A 33 25.99 -19.56 -6.34
C CYS A 33 26.28 -19.85 -7.81
N SER A 34 26.82 -21.04 -8.04
CA SER A 34 27.43 -21.44 -9.31
C SER A 34 26.49 -22.23 -10.22
N GLU A 35 25.28 -22.53 -9.75
CA GLU A 35 24.24 -23.19 -10.55
C GLU A 35 23.66 -22.20 -11.56
N PRO A 36 23.47 -22.60 -12.83
CA PRO A 36 22.84 -21.75 -13.83
C PRO A 36 21.41 -21.42 -13.43
N ALA A 37 21.03 -20.15 -13.57
CA ALA A 37 19.70 -19.67 -13.23
C ALA A 37 19.23 -18.55 -14.16
N ASP A 38 17.93 -18.47 -14.41
CA ASP A 38 17.28 -17.31 -14.99
C ASP A 38 16.47 -16.62 -13.90
N ILE A 39 16.89 -15.42 -13.47
CA ILE A 39 16.29 -14.70 -12.36
C ILE A 39 15.62 -13.43 -12.87
N ILE A 40 14.33 -13.26 -12.59
CA ILE A 40 13.57 -12.05 -12.92
C ILE A 40 13.17 -11.35 -11.63
N PHE A 41 13.59 -10.10 -11.46
CA PHE A 41 13.12 -9.24 -10.40
C PHE A 41 11.84 -8.52 -10.84
N VAL A 42 10.76 -8.74 -10.07
CA VAL A 42 9.47 -8.07 -10.23
C VAL A 42 9.34 -7.07 -9.09
N VAL A 43 9.60 -5.82 -9.39
CA VAL A 43 9.85 -4.80 -8.37
C VAL A 43 8.69 -3.82 -8.32
N ASP A 44 8.06 -3.74 -7.16
CA ASP A 44 7.06 -2.74 -6.88
C ASP A 44 7.70 -1.35 -6.88
N SER A 45 7.08 -0.44 -7.61
CA SER A 45 7.47 0.97 -7.72
C SER A 45 6.27 1.88 -7.50
N SER A 46 5.22 1.36 -6.85
CA SER A 46 4.02 2.09 -6.44
C SER A 46 4.35 3.26 -5.51
N SER A 47 3.39 4.17 -5.39
CA SER A 47 3.54 5.40 -4.61
C SER A 47 3.80 5.15 -3.11
N SER A 48 3.38 4.00 -2.57
CA SER A 48 3.49 3.65 -1.15
C SER A 48 4.93 3.32 -0.70
N ILE A 49 5.81 3.00 -1.65
CA ILE A 49 7.23 2.70 -1.39
C ILE A 49 8.06 3.97 -1.21
N TYR A 50 7.64 5.09 -1.80
CA TYR A 50 8.38 6.35 -1.89
C TYR A 50 9.72 6.26 -2.65
N PRO A 51 10.08 7.30 -3.43
CA PRO A 51 11.31 7.31 -4.21
C PRO A 51 12.57 7.09 -3.36
N VAL A 52 12.62 7.65 -2.15
CA VAL A 52 13.81 7.57 -1.29
C VAL A 52 14.10 6.13 -0.84
N TYR A 53 13.07 5.36 -0.44
CA TYR A 53 13.27 4.00 0.00
C TYR A 53 13.51 3.05 -1.17
N PHE A 54 12.81 3.26 -2.28
CA PHE A 54 13.09 2.56 -3.53
C PHE A 54 14.56 2.73 -3.94
N HIS A 55 15.04 3.98 -3.96
CA HIS A 55 16.40 4.28 -4.40
C HIS A 55 17.49 3.80 -3.43
N ARG A 56 17.27 3.93 -2.13
CA ARG A 56 18.29 3.59 -1.12
C ARG A 56 18.32 2.12 -0.73
N HIS A 57 17.17 1.46 -0.71
CA HIS A 57 17.05 0.12 -0.11
C HIS A 57 16.69 -0.95 -1.13
N VAL A 58 15.67 -0.74 -1.96
CA VAL A 58 15.25 -1.76 -2.94
C VAL A 58 16.35 -2.00 -3.98
N LYS A 59 16.85 -0.93 -4.62
CA LYS A 59 17.94 -1.03 -5.60
C LYS A 59 19.22 -1.59 -4.99
N LYS A 60 19.52 -1.22 -3.73
CA LYS A 60 20.68 -1.73 -3.00
C LYS A 60 20.54 -3.23 -2.75
N PHE A 61 19.40 -3.67 -2.22
CA PHE A 61 19.11 -5.08 -1.98
C PHE A 61 19.25 -5.92 -3.26
N ILE A 62 18.63 -5.48 -4.37
CA ILE A 62 18.74 -6.18 -5.65
C ILE A 62 20.20 -6.26 -6.11
N LYS A 63 20.95 -5.16 -6.03
CA LYS A 63 22.38 -5.15 -6.35
C LYS A 63 23.16 -6.16 -5.52
N ASP A 64 22.97 -6.16 -4.20
CA ASP A 64 23.73 -7.02 -3.29
C ASP A 64 23.40 -8.51 -3.50
N VAL A 65 22.15 -8.84 -3.86
CA VAL A 65 21.73 -10.18 -4.27
C VAL A 65 22.38 -10.58 -5.59
N ILE A 66 22.35 -9.73 -6.61
CA ILE A 66 22.93 -10.03 -7.94
C ILE A 66 24.42 -10.36 -7.84
N LEU A 67 25.16 -9.66 -6.98
CA LEU A 67 26.59 -9.89 -6.76
C LEU A 67 26.91 -11.25 -6.10
N LYS A 68 25.91 -12.04 -5.67
CA LYS A 68 26.10 -13.42 -5.19
C LYS A 68 26.02 -14.47 -6.30
N PHE A 69 25.66 -14.09 -7.51
CA PHE A 69 25.50 -15.02 -8.63
C PHE A 69 26.59 -14.83 -9.68
N ARG A 70 26.93 -15.91 -10.39
CA ARG A 70 27.87 -15.83 -11.51
C ARG A 70 27.15 -15.36 -12.77
N ILE A 71 27.05 -14.04 -12.94
CA ILE A 71 26.38 -13.41 -14.09
C ILE A 71 27.22 -13.56 -15.36
N GLY A 72 26.59 -13.94 -16.47
CA GLY A 72 27.25 -14.13 -17.75
C GLY A 72 26.32 -14.63 -18.86
N PRO A 73 26.76 -14.61 -20.13
CA PRO A 73 25.95 -15.07 -21.26
C PRO A 73 25.95 -16.61 -21.40
N GLY A 74 26.91 -17.28 -20.75
CA GLY A 74 27.21 -18.69 -20.95
C GLY A 74 26.10 -19.63 -20.44
N PRO A 75 26.10 -20.89 -20.91
CA PRO A 75 25.08 -21.87 -20.56
C PRO A 75 25.08 -22.24 -19.07
N LYS A 76 26.20 -22.01 -18.37
CA LYS A 76 26.35 -22.27 -16.93
C LYS A 76 26.23 -21.01 -16.06
N ASP A 77 25.94 -19.87 -16.66
CA ASP A 77 25.89 -18.59 -15.95
C ASP A 77 24.46 -18.22 -15.58
N THR A 78 24.32 -17.22 -14.71
CA THR A 78 23.04 -16.64 -14.33
C THR A 78 22.67 -15.48 -15.25
N ARG A 79 21.41 -15.44 -15.69
CA ARG A 79 20.82 -14.35 -16.46
C ARG A 79 19.84 -13.58 -15.61
N ILE A 80 19.85 -12.24 -15.68
CA ILE A 80 19.00 -11.36 -14.88
C ILE A 80 18.08 -10.56 -15.79
N GLY A 81 16.78 -10.57 -15.47
CA GLY A 81 15.78 -9.67 -16.03
C GLY A 81 15.16 -8.82 -14.93
N ALA A 82 14.63 -7.66 -15.29
CA ALA A 82 13.92 -6.80 -14.35
C ALA A 82 12.69 -6.15 -14.98
N ILE A 83 11.60 -6.16 -14.22
CA ILE A 83 10.37 -5.47 -14.54
C ILE A 83 9.88 -4.73 -13.30
N LEU A 84 9.47 -3.49 -13.51
CA LEU A 84 8.81 -2.68 -12.50
C LEU A 84 7.30 -2.78 -12.66
N PHE A 85 6.58 -2.55 -11.57
CA PHE A 85 5.15 -2.34 -11.65
C PHE A 85 4.68 -1.23 -10.74
N SER A 86 3.62 -0.58 -11.19
CA SER A 86 2.77 0.28 -10.38
C SER A 86 1.34 0.25 -10.93
N THR A 87 0.83 1.34 -11.51
CA THR A 87 -0.44 1.37 -12.28
C THR A 87 -0.34 0.59 -13.60
N LYS A 88 0.87 0.23 -14.02
CA LYS A 88 1.15 -0.66 -15.14
C LYS A 88 2.52 -1.29 -14.94
N GLU A 89 2.84 -2.24 -15.80
CA GLU A 89 4.14 -2.87 -15.91
C GLU A 89 5.10 -2.01 -16.74
N TYR A 90 6.37 -2.00 -16.33
CA TYR A 90 7.47 -1.29 -16.97
C TYR A 90 8.62 -2.28 -17.11
N LEU A 91 8.77 -2.87 -18.28
CA LEU A 91 9.95 -3.66 -18.60
C LEU A 91 11.18 -2.75 -18.51
N GLU A 92 12.15 -3.12 -17.67
CA GLU A 92 13.44 -2.43 -17.62
C GLU A 92 14.45 -3.17 -18.51
N PHE A 93 14.52 -4.51 -18.43
CA PHE A 93 15.32 -5.33 -19.36
C PHE A 93 14.99 -6.83 -19.28
N HIS A 94 15.20 -7.54 -20.41
CA HIS A 94 15.05 -9.00 -20.54
C HIS A 94 16.30 -9.77 -20.07
N LEU A 95 16.17 -11.10 -19.91
CA LEU A 95 17.24 -11.99 -19.42
C LEU A 95 18.50 -12.01 -20.30
N ASN A 96 18.37 -11.74 -21.59
CA ASN A 96 19.46 -11.71 -22.58
C ASN A 96 19.93 -10.28 -22.92
N THR A 97 19.61 -9.27 -22.09
CA THR A 97 19.99 -7.88 -22.37
C THR A 97 21.43 -7.58 -21.99
N PHE A 98 21.92 -8.14 -20.89
CA PHE A 98 23.23 -7.85 -20.32
C PHE A 98 23.98 -9.15 -20.01
N ASP A 99 25.28 -9.15 -20.32
CA ASP A 99 26.13 -10.33 -20.29
C ASP A 99 27.23 -10.25 -19.22
N ASN A 100 27.24 -9.21 -18.38
CA ASN A 100 28.21 -9.04 -17.32
C ASN A 100 27.57 -8.37 -16.09
N PRO A 101 28.12 -8.62 -14.89
CA PRO A 101 27.53 -8.13 -13.64
C PRO A 101 27.53 -6.60 -13.54
N ASP A 102 28.55 -5.91 -14.08
CA ASP A 102 28.66 -4.45 -13.96
C ASP A 102 27.54 -3.74 -14.72
N ASP A 103 27.20 -4.20 -15.93
CA ASP A 103 26.11 -3.66 -16.73
C ASP A 103 24.74 -3.94 -16.10
N VAL A 104 24.53 -5.14 -15.55
CA VAL A 104 23.30 -5.46 -14.82
C VAL A 104 23.16 -4.55 -13.59
N VAL A 105 24.23 -4.36 -12.82
CA VAL A 105 24.23 -3.48 -11.65
C VAL A 105 23.97 -2.03 -12.07
N ALA A 106 24.62 -1.54 -13.13
CA ALA A 106 24.40 -0.21 -13.66
C ALA A 106 22.95 -0.02 -14.13
N ALA A 107 22.38 -1.02 -14.80
CA ALA A 107 20.98 -1.00 -15.23
C ALA A 107 20.03 -0.94 -14.04
N VAL A 108 20.21 -1.80 -13.04
CA VAL A 108 19.43 -1.77 -11.78
C VAL A 108 19.58 -0.42 -11.08
N GLN A 109 20.80 0.13 -11.01
CA GLN A 109 21.07 1.44 -10.45
C GLN A 109 20.53 2.61 -11.31
N GLY A 110 20.24 2.38 -12.59
CA GLY A 110 19.61 3.33 -13.50
C GLY A 110 18.07 3.33 -13.45
N ILE A 111 17.45 2.31 -12.85
CA ILE A 111 15.99 2.19 -12.77
C ILE A 111 15.38 3.44 -12.14
N LYS A 112 14.38 3.99 -12.85
CA LYS A 112 13.60 5.16 -12.43
C LYS A 112 12.35 4.72 -11.67
N TYR A 113 12.16 5.30 -10.49
CA TYR A 113 10.93 5.14 -9.75
C TYR A 113 9.73 5.68 -10.56
N ARG A 114 8.61 4.95 -10.57
CA ARG A 114 7.44 5.29 -11.39
C ARG A 114 6.30 5.90 -10.60
N GLY A 115 6.08 5.48 -9.35
CA GLY A 115 4.89 5.82 -8.59
C GLY A 115 3.60 5.28 -9.25
N GLY A 116 2.48 5.37 -8.54
CA GLY A 116 1.18 4.90 -8.98
C GLY A 116 0.58 3.82 -8.08
N ASN A 117 -0.38 3.07 -8.61
CA ASN A 117 -1.09 1.98 -7.92
C ASN A 117 -0.20 0.72 -7.81
N THR A 118 -0.76 -0.38 -7.31
CA THR A 118 -0.03 -1.64 -7.07
C THR A 118 -0.64 -2.80 -7.86
N TYR A 119 -0.48 -2.79 -9.19
CA TYR A 119 -1.03 -3.83 -10.07
C TYR A 119 -0.07 -5.00 -10.28
N THR A 120 0.25 -5.70 -9.19
CA THR A 120 1.17 -6.85 -9.16
C THR A 120 0.83 -7.93 -10.19
N HIS A 121 -0.47 -8.23 -10.35
CA HIS A 121 -0.96 -9.20 -11.32
C HIS A 121 -0.51 -8.93 -12.76
N ARG A 122 -0.48 -7.66 -13.21
CA ARG A 122 -0.08 -7.31 -14.58
C ARG A 122 1.39 -7.62 -14.85
N ALA A 123 2.25 -7.31 -13.88
CA ALA A 123 3.67 -7.61 -13.96
C ALA A 123 3.91 -9.13 -14.06
N LEU A 124 3.24 -9.91 -13.22
CA LEU A 124 3.35 -11.38 -13.23
C LEU A 124 2.80 -12.00 -14.52
N GLU A 125 1.69 -11.48 -15.04
CA GLU A 125 1.17 -11.88 -16.35
C GLU A 125 2.18 -11.58 -17.46
N TYR A 126 2.81 -10.40 -17.44
CA TYR A 126 3.86 -10.03 -18.40
C TYR A 126 5.08 -10.94 -18.27
N VAL A 127 5.52 -11.25 -17.04
CA VAL A 127 6.63 -12.20 -16.83
C VAL A 127 6.31 -13.55 -17.45
N ALA A 128 5.13 -14.11 -17.19
CA ALA A 128 4.74 -15.41 -17.69
C ALA A 128 4.59 -15.46 -19.22
N LYS A 129 4.08 -14.38 -19.83
CA LYS A 129 3.82 -14.30 -21.28
C LYS A 129 5.06 -13.92 -22.09
N GLU A 130 5.81 -12.93 -21.60
CA GLU A 130 6.84 -12.24 -22.37
C GLU A 130 8.25 -12.51 -21.85
N MET A 131 8.50 -12.61 -20.54
CA MET A 131 9.89 -12.71 -20.06
C MET A 131 10.39 -14.14 -19.90
N LEU A 132 9.51 -15.10 -19.59
CA LEU A 132 9.84 -16.52 -19.45
C LEU A 132 9.79 -17.29 -20.78
N VAL A 133 10.25 -16.68 -21.86
CA VAL A 133 10.30 -17.26 -23.21
C VAL A 133 11.72 -17.27 -23.79
N PRO A 134 12.08 -18.23 -24.65
CA PRO A 134 13.42 -18.34 -25.23
C PRO A 134 13.88 -17.08 -25.98
N GLU A 135 12.97 -16.40 -26.66
CA GLU A 135 13.22 -15.19 -27.45
C GLU A 135 13.76 -14.04 -26.58
N HIS A 136 13.38 -14.01 -25.30
CA HIS A 136 13.82 -13.02 -24.32
C HIS A 136 14.80 -13.60 -23.28
N GLY A 137 15.44 -14.72 -23.62
CA GLY A 137 16.62 -15.24 -22.90
C GLY A 137 16.34 -16.34 -21.87
N SER A 138 15.08 -16.75 -21.66
CA SER A 138 14.71 -17.86 -20.77
C SER A 138 15.15 -19.20 -21.36
N ARG A 139 15.96 -19.96 -20.61
CA ARG A 139 16.60 -21.19 -21.06
C ARG A 139 15.78 -22.42 -20.67
N GLN A 140 15.67 -23.36 -21.61
CA GLN A 140 15.11 -24.68 -21.32
C GLN A 140 16.07 -25.48 -20.45
N GLY A 141 15.53 -26.22 -19.47
CA GLY A 141 16.34 -27.03 -18.54
C GLY A 141 17.17 -26.25 -17.51
N VAL A 142 17.06 -24.92 -17.47
CA VAL A 142 17.67 -24.06 -16.45
C VAL A 142 16.60 -23.62 -15.45
N SER A 143 16.97 -23.60 -14.16
CA SER A 143 16.11 -23.18 -13.07
C SER A 143 15.72 -21.71 -13.21
N LYS A 144 14.43 -21.41 -13.04
CA LYS A 144 13.87 -20.06 -13.20
C LYS A 144 13.41 -19.56 -11.85
N LEU A 145 13.86 -18.38 -11.44
CA LEU A 145 13.44 -17.73 -10.21
C LEU A 145 12.75 -16.41 -10.55
N VAL A 146 11.58 -16.17 -9.96
CA VAL A 146 10.89 -14.88 -10.03
C VAL A 146 10.83 -14.30 -8.63
N VAL A 147 11.49 -13.16 -8.42
CA VAL A 147 11.63 -12.51 -7.12
C VAL A 147 10.75 -11.27 -7.10
N ILE A 148 9.66 -11.33 -6.35
CA ILE A 148 8.71 -10.24 -6.17
C ILE A 148 9.11 -9.45 -4.93
N ILE A 149 9.28 -8.14 -5.05
CA ILE A 149 9.50 -7.22 -3.92
C ILE A 149 8.34 -6.22 -3.91
N THR A 150 7.55 -6.21 -2.85
CA THR A 150 6.36 -5.34 -2.71
C THR A 150 6.17 -4.95 -1.25
N ASP A 151 5.53 -3.82 -0.98
CA ASP A 151 5.05 -3.45 0.36
C ASP A 151 3.67 -4.05 0.71
N GLY A 152 3.14 -4.86 -0.21
CA GLY A 152 2.20 -5.92 0.08
C GLY A 152 0.77 -5.43 0.24
N GLN A 153 0.15 -5.06 -0.86
CA GLN A 153 -1.29 -5.23 -1.08
C GLN A 153 -1.56 -5.08 -2.57
N SER A 154 -1.95 -6.18 -3.22
CA SER A 154 -2.43 -6.05 -4.60
C SER A 154 -3.83 -5.45 -4.59
N THR A 155 -4.13 -4.60 -5.57
CA THR A 155 -5.50 -4.10 -5.76
C THR A 155 -6.49 -5.21 -6.16
N ASN A 156 -6.01 -6.41 -6.48
CA ASN A 156 -6.83 -7.59 -6.74
C ASN A 156 -6.06 -8.89 -6.40
N THR A 157 -6.28 -9.41 -5.20
CA THR A 157 -5.60 -10.61 -4.71
C THR A 157 -5.87 -11.85 -5.57
N ALA A 158 -7.12 -12.08 -5.99
CA ALA A 158 -7.47 -13.25 -6.80
C ALA A 158 -6.73 -13.29 -8.14
N LYS A 159 -6.66 -12.15 -8.86
CA LYS A 159 -5.88 -12.03 -10.11
C LYS A 159 -4.40 -12.20 -9.87
N THR A 160 -3.90 -11.73 -8.73
CA THR A 160 -2.47 -11.78 -8.42
C THR A 160 -2.02 -13.20 -8.15
N VAL A 161 -2.81 -13.97 -7.41
CA VAL A 161 -2.56 -15.40 -7.20
C VAL A 161 -2.62 -16.16 -8.53
N ALA A 162 -3.64 -15.91 -9.36
CA ALA A 162 -3.75 -16.56 -10.68
C ALA A 162 -2.55 -16.23 -11.59
N ALA A 163 -2.06 -14.98 -11.57
CA ALA A 163 -0.89 -14.58 -12.34
C ALA A 163 0.40 -15.22 -11.80
N ALA A 164 0.56 -15.34 -10.48
CA ALA A 164 1.67 -16.08 -9.88
C ALA A 164 1.61 -17.57 -10.23
N ASP A 165 0.42 -18.18 -10.27
CA ASP A 165 0.23 -19.56 -10.73
C ASP A 165 0.61 -19.73 -12.20
N ALA A 166 0.31 -18.75 -13.06
CA ALA A 166 0.76 -18.75 -14.45
C ALA A 166 2.30 -18.69 -14.57
N VAL A 167 2.97 -17.94 -13.70
CA VAL A 167 4.45 -17.93 -13.60
C VAL A 167 4.97 -19.31 -13.16
N LYS A 168 4.39 -19.90 -12.11
CA LYS A 168 4.77 -21.23 -11.62
C LYS A 168 4.55 -22.32 -12.68
N ALA A 169 3.48 -22.22 -13.46
CA ALA A 169 3.19 -23.12 -14.57
C ALA A 169 4.23 -23.07 -15.70
N LYS A 170 5.05 -22.00 -15.78
CA LYS A 170 6.22 -21.90 -16.68
C LYS A 170 7.48 -22.57 -16.10
N GLY A 171 7.37 -23.27 -14.97
CA GLY A 171 8.48 -23.95 -14.30
C GLY A 171 9.40 -22.98 -13.55
N ALA A 172 8.88 -21.84 -13.11
CA ALA A 172 9.60 -20.88 -12.30
C ALA A 172 9.20 -20.95 -10.82
N ASP A 173 10.18 -20.87 -9.93
CA ASP A 173 9.94 -20.71 -8.52
C ASP A 173 9.72 -19.24 -8.16
N VAL A 174 8.65 -18.97 -7.42
CA VAL A 174 8.28 -17.61 -7.03
C VAL A 174 8.73 -17.33 -5.61
N PHE A 175 9.65 -16.39 -5.45
CA PHE A 175 10.03 -15.80 -4.17
C PHE A 175 9.24 -14.51 -3.96
N ALA A 176 8.59 -14.36 -2.81
CA ALA A 176 7.85 -13.15 -2.46
C ALA A 176 8.45 -12.48 -1.22
N ILE A 177 8.86 -11.23 -1.37
CA ILE A 177 9.39 -10.38 -0.32
C ILE A 177 8.39 -9.27 -0.04
N GLY A 178 7.73 -9.36 1.11
CA GLY A 178 6.85 -8.34 1.65
C GLY A 178 7.62 -7.39 2.56
N VAL A 179 7.52 -6.09 2.30
CA VAL A 179 8.18 -5.04 3.08
C VAL A 179 7.14 -4.20 3.82
N GLY A 180 7.28 -4.04 5.13
CA GLY A 180 6.35 -3.24 5.91
C GLY A 180 5.32 -4.05 6.71
N HIS A 181 4.55 -3.32 7.49
CA HIS A 181 3.52 -3.89 8.37
C HIS A 181 2.19 -4.17 7.64
N GLY A 182 1.95 -3.54 6.47
CA GLY A 182 0.73 -3.68 5.66
C GLY A 182 0.63 -4.95 4.80
N VAL A 183 1.71 -5.76 4.76
CA VAL A 183 1.77 -6.99 3.96
C VAL A 183 0.72 -8.00 4.40
N TYR A 184 -0.27 -8.28 3.53
CA TYR A 184 -1.20 -9.39 3.73
C TYR A 184 -0.47 -10.72 3.53
N PHE A 185 0.04 -11.28 4.63
CA PHE A 185 0.93 -12.46 4.60
C PHE A 185 0.30 -13.67 3.90
N GLN A 186 -1.03 -13.81 3.93
CA GLN A 186 -1.72 -14.87 3.19
C GLN A 186 -1.64 -14.68 1.67
N GLU A 187 -1.76 -13.44 1.16
CA GLU A 187 -1.57 -13.13 -0.26
C GLU A 187 -0.12 -13.37 -0.67
N LEU A 188 0.83 -12.89 0.14
CA LEU A 188 2.27 -13.11 -0.09
C LEU A 188 2.59 -14.62 -0.20
N ASN A 189 2.05 -15.43 0.72
CA ASN A 189 2.24 -16.89 0.74
C ASN A 189 1.46 -17.63 -0.35
N ALA A 190 0.41 -17.04 -0.90
CA ALA A 190 -0.35 -17.60 -2.01
C ALA A 190 0.38 -17.37 -3.35
N MET A 191 1.09 -16.24 -3.49
CA MET A 191 1.96 -15.99 -4.65
C MET A 191 3.20 -16.90 -4.64
N ALA A 192 3.86 -17.01 -3.48
CA ALA A 192 5.12 -17.73 -3.34
C ALA A 192 5.01 -19.24 -3.66
N SER A 193 6.13 -19.82 -4.11
CA SER A 193 6.31 -21.27 -4.21
C SER A 193 6.24 -21.95 -2.83
N LYS A 194 6.09 -23.27 -2.81
CA LYS A 194 6.05 -24.07 -1.58
C LYS A 194 7.39 -24.77 -1.32
N PRO A 195 7.79 -24.96 -0.06
CA PRO A 195 7.12 -24.52 1.17
C PRO A 195 7.23 -23.01 1.43
N SER A 196 6.17 -22.38 1.95
CA SER A 196 6.11 -20.91 2.10
C SER A 196 7.26 -20.36 2.95
N GLU A 197 7.74 -21.12 3.93
CA GLU A 197 8.78 -20.71 4.86
C GLU A 197 10.13 -20.49 4.16
N GLN A 198 10.32 -21.09 2.98
CA GLN A 198 11.52 -20.95 2.17
C GLN A 198 11.40 -19.84 1.10
N PHE A 199 10.21 -19.64 0.55
CA PHE A 199 9.97 -18.75 -0.59
C PHE A 199 9.29 -17.43 -0.22
N SER A 200 8.82 -17.28 1.02
CA SER A 200 8.16 -16.08 1.53
C SER A 200 9.03 -15.39 2.59
N PHE A 201 9.23 -14.08 2.43
CA PHE A 201 10.03 -13.25 3.32
C PHE A 201 9.22 -12.03 3.73
N LYS A 202 9.23 -11.71 5.01
CA LYS A 202 8.66 -10.48 5.55
C LYS A 202 9.74 -9.70 6.28
N VAL A 203 9.80 -8.40 6.02
CA VAL A 203 10.62 -7.45 6.77
C VAL A 203 9.75 -6.31 7.28
N SER A 204 10.13 -5.72 8.41
CA SER A 204 9.36 -4.66 9.06
C SER A 204 9.35 -3.35 8.26
N ASP A 205 10.42 -3.07 7.51
CA ASP A 205 10.55 -1.88 6.67
C ASP A 205 11.60 -2.08 5.56
N PHE A 206 11.76 -1.08 4.69
CA PHE A 206 12.74 -1.12 3.61
C PHE A 206 14.19 -1.15 4.11
N LYS A 207 14.50 -0.58 5.27
CA LYS A 207 15.84 -0.62 5.86
C LYS A 207 16.22 -2.04 6.27
N ALA A 208 15.25 -2.82 6.73
CA ALA A 208 15.38 -4.20 7.16
C ALA A 208 15.55 -5.19 6.00
N LEU A 209 15.44 -4.78 4.72
CA LEU A 209 15.77 -5.65 3.57
C LEU A 209 17.20 -6.20 3.67
N ASN A 210 18.15 -5.43 4.20
CA ASN A 210 19.52 -5.90 4.40
C ASN A 210 19.62 -7.05 5.41
N SER A 211 18.68 -7.16 6.35
CA SER A 211 18.69 -8.22 7.37
C SER A 211 18.35 -9.60 6.79
N ILE A 212 17.63 -9.64 5.66
CA ILE A 212 17.26 -10.88 4.99
C ILE A 212 18.18 -11.26 3.84
N GLU A 213 19.13 -10.41 3.43
CA GLU A 213 20.02 -10.66 2.29
C GLU A 213 20.66 -12.06 2.34
N GLN A 214 21.32 -12.39 3.45
CA GLN A 214 22.01 -13.67 3.62
C GLN A 214 21.05 -14.86 3.57
N ARG A 215 19.92 -14.76 4.27
CA ARG A 215 18.91 -15.83 4.29
C ARG A 215 18.27 -16.02 2.92
N PHE A 216 17.97 -14.92 2.24
CA PHE A 216 17.37 -14.90 0.91
C PHE A 216 18.31 -15.48 -0.13
N SER A 217 19.58 -15.04 -0.15
CA SER A 217 20.61 -15.60 -1.01
C SER A 217 20.78 -17.10 -0.76
N GLN A 218 20.83 -17.54 0.49
CA GLN A 218 20.94 -18.97 0.79
C GLN A 218 19.71 -19.76 0.28
N SER A 219 18.49 -19.29 0.56
CA SER A 219 17.26 -19.95 0.11
C SER A 219 17.14 -20.02 -1.42
N THR A 220 17.55 -18.96 -2.13
CA THR A 220 17.55 -18.95 -3.60
C THR A 220 18.54 -19.97 -4.15
N CYS A 221 19.73 -20.07 -3.56
CA CYS A 221 20.72 -21.06 -3.99
C CYS A 221 20.31 -22.50 -3.67
N ASP A 222 19.67 -22.73 -2.52
CA ASP A 222 19.14 -24.05 -2.18
C ASP A 222 18.03 -24.47 -3.15
N ALA A 223 17.17 -23.53 -3.59
CA ALA A 223 16.16 -23.80 -4.61
C ALA A 223 16.79 -24.20 -5.97
N LEU A 224 17.92 -23.58 -6.34
CA LEU A 224 18.68 -23.97 -7.54
C LEU A 224 19.27 -25.38 -7.43
N LEU A 225 19.68 -25.81 -6.24
CA LEU A 225 20.21 -27.16 -6.01
C LEU A 225 19.11 -28.25 -5.96
N MET A 226 17.89 -27.89 -5.56
CA MET A 226 16.77 -28.82 -5.54
C MET A 226 16.21 -29.12 -6.93
N THR A 227 16.28 -28.14 -7.84
CA THR A 227 15.78 -28.24 -9.22
C THR A 227 16.75 -28.99 -10.15
N THR A 228 18.04 -29.06 -9.81
CA THR A 228 19.06 -29.79 -10.58
C THR A 228 19.21 -31.27 -10.19
N ARG A 229 18.56 -31.71 -9.11
CA ARG A 229 18.56 -33.13 -8.72
C ARG A 229 17.51 -33.90 -9.53
N PRO A 230 17.86 -35.00 -10.24
CA PRO A 230 16.87 -35.79 -10.97
C PRO A 230 15.78 -36.28 -10.01
N PRO A 231 14.50 -36.33 -10.44
CA PRO A 231 13.41 -36.79 -9.60
C PRO A 231 13.74 -38.21 -9.14
N THR A 232 13.95 -38.39 -7.84
CA THR A 232 14.09 -39.72 -7.27
C THR A 232 12.75 -40.39 -7.47
N THR A 233 12.69 -41.34 -8.41
CA THR A 233 11.49 -42.13 -8.70
C THR A 233 11.18 -42.97 -7.46
N THR A 234 10.36 -42.45 -6.56
CA THR A 234 9.74 -43.27 -5.52
C THR A 234 8.68 -44.09 -6.22
N THR A 235 9.02 -45.32 -6.59
CA THR A 235 8.08 -46.33 -7.06
C THR A 235 7.12 -46.65 -5.91
N THR A 236 5.97 -46.00 -5.88
CA THR A 236 4.85 -46.42 -5.04
C THR A 236 4.28 -47.71 -5.63
N THR A 237 4.66 -48.85 -5.05
CA THR A 237 4.03 -50.15 -5.34
C THR A 237 2.62 -50.16 -4.77
N THR A 238 1.62 -49.82 -5.58
CA THR A 238 0.22 -50.01 -5.24
C THR A 238 -0.08 -51.50 -5.23
N THR A 239 -0.29 -52.07 -4.04
CA THR A 239 -0.77 -53.45 -3.89
C THR A 239 -2.29 -53.43 -4.08
N THR A 240 -2.76 -54.01 -5.19
CA THR A 240 -4.19 -54.13 -5.52
C THR A 240 -4.83 -55.24 -4.69
N THR A 241 -5.62 -54.89 -3.68
CA THR A 241 -6.53 -55.84 -3.02
C THR A 241 -7.88 -55.82 -3.73
N THR A 242 -8.21 -56.93 -4.39
CA THR A 242 -9.50 -57.17 -5.03
C THR A 242 -10.60 -57.43 -3.99
N VAL A 243 -11.70 -56.66 -4.05
CA VAL A 243 -12.95 -56.94 -3.34
C VAL A 243 -14.00 -57.41 -4.37
N PRO A 244 -14.82 -58.45 -4.11
CA PRO A 244 -15.76 -58.98 -5.08
C PRO A 244 -17.05 -58.14 -5.15
N THR A 245 -17.46 -57.80 -6.36
CA THR A 245 -18.68 -57.07 -6.69
C THR A 245 -19.91 -58.00 -6.64
N THR A 246 -20.94 -57.63 -5.89
CA THR A 246 -22.28 -58.26 -5.97
C THR A 246 -23.21 -57.31 -6.72
N THR A 247 -23.90 -57.84 -7.73
CA THR A 247 -24.84 -57.12 -8.61
C THR A 247 -26.25 -57.08 -8.03
N THR A 248 -26.88 -55.90 -8.07
CA THR A 248 -28.35 -55.75 -7.97
C THR A 248 -28.81 -54.73 -9.03
N PRO A 249 -29.87 -55.01 -9.81
CA PRO A 249 -30.33 -54.11 -10.87
C PRO A 249 -31.27 -53.04 -10.31
N THR A 250 -31.25 -51.82 -10.87
CA THR A 250 -32.28 -50.81 -10.64
C THR A 250 -32.73 -50.19 -11.95
N THR A 251 -34.04 -50.05 -12.03
CA THR A 251 -34.92 -49.76 -13.15
C THR A 251 -34.77 -48.35 -13.73
N THR A 252 -34.92 -48.30 -15.05
CA THR A 252 -35.00 -47.12 -15.91
C THR A 252 -36.27 -46.29 -15.62
N THR A 253 -36.14 -44.97 -15.57
CA THR A 253 -37.27 -44.05 -15.82
C THR A 253 -36.74 -42.87 -16.64
N THR A 254 -37.34 -42.70 -17.81
CA THR A 254 -37.04 -41.67 -18.81
C THR A 254 -37.76 -40.37 -18.46
N THR A 255 -37.13 -39.23 -18.72
CA THR A 255 -37.78 -37.91 -18.79
C THR A 255 -37.20 -37.16 -19.99
N PRO A 256 -38.03 -36.54 -20.86
CA PRO A 256 -37.56 -35.93 -22.10
C PRO A 256 -37.00 -34.52 -21.86
N THR A 257 -35.88 -34.22 -22.51
CA THR A 257 -35.30 -32.87 -22.56
C THR A 257 -35.77 -32.16 -23.83
N THR A 258 -36.41 -31.01 -23.65
CA THR A 258 -36.79 -30.07 -24.72
C THR A 258 -35.58 -29.23 -25.13
N THR A 259 -35.30 -29.20 -26.43
CA THR A 259 -34.27 -28.36 -27.04
C THR A 259 -34.83 -26.96 -27.32
N THR A 260 -34.23 -25.92 -26.75
CA THR A 260 -34.49 -24.52 -27.12
C THR A 260 -33.25 -23.98 -27.85
N THR A 261 -33.44 -23.59 -29.10
CA THR A 261 -32.47 -22.91 -29.95
C THR A 261 -32.50 -21.40 -29.68
N THR A 262 -31.33 -20.78 -29.51
CA THR A 262 -31.16 -19.32 -29.48
C THR A 262 -30.44 -18.88 -30.76
N PRO A 263 -30.88 -17.81 -31.45
CA PRO A 263 -30.25 -17.37 -32.69
C PRO A 263 -29.03 -16.48 -32.41
N THR A 264 -27.96 -16.72 -33.15
CA THR A 264 -26.74 -15.90 -33.19
C THR A 264 -26.93 -14.75 -34.18
N THR A 265 -26.79 -13.51 -33.72
CA THR A 265 -26.72 -12.31 -34.58
C THR A 265 -25.27 -12.05 -35.00
N THR A 266 -25.04 -12.10 -36.31
CA THR A 266 -23.78 -11.73 -36.97
C THR A 266 -23.78 -10.23 -37.23
N THR A 267 -22.80 -9.49 -36.68
CA THR A 267 -22.54 -8.10 -37.08
C THR A 267 -21.29 -8.06 -37.95
N THR A 268 -21.47 -7.65 -39.20
CA THR A 268 -20.42 -7.38 -40.19
C THR A 268 -19.90 -5.96 -40.00
N THR A 269 -18.57 -5.78 -40.01
CA THR A 269 -17.91 -4.46 -40.12
C THR A 269 -17.15 -4.42 -41.45
N PRO A 270 -17.27 -3.34 -42.24
CA PRO A 270 -16.67 -3.29 -43.57
C PRO A 270 -15.18 -2.92 -43.53
N THR A 271 -14.43 -3.67 -44.33
CA THR A 271 -13.03 -3.43 -44.73
C THR A 271 -12.93 -2.21 -45.63
N THR A 272 -11.99 -1.31 -45.36
CA THR A 272 -11.49 -0.34 -46.34
C THR A 272 -9.96 -0.34 -46.36
N THR A 273 -9.42 -0.80 -47.48
CA THR A 273 -8.03 -0.56 -47.92
C THR A 273 -7.96 0.83 -48.56
N PRO A 274 -6.86 1.58 -48.40
CA PRO A 274 -6.20 2.05 -49.62
C PRO A 274 -4.67 1.95 -49.61
N THR A 275 -4.22 1.51 -50.78
CA THR A 275 -2.95 1.63 -51.49
C THR A 275 -1.93 2.71 -51.09
N THR A 276 -0.66 2.27 -51.10
CA THR A 276 0.62 2.99 -51.18
C THR A 276 0.71 4.01 -52.32
N PRO A 277 1.55 5.06 -52.18
CA PRO A 277 2.61 5.22 -53.18
C PRO A 277 4.00 5.46 -52.58
N THR A 278 4.98 4.90 -53.28
CA THR A 278 6.42 4.97 -53.10
C THR A 278 6.94 6.39 -53.34
N THR A 279 7.92 6.86 -52.56
CA THR A 279 8.93 7.79 -53.08
C THR A 279 10.26 7.63 -52.36
N THR A 280 11.28 7.31 -53.14
CA THR A 280 12.69 7.21 -52.77
C THR A 280 13.32 8.61 -52.85
N THR A 281 14.06 9.05 -51.83
CA THR A 281 15.25 9.90 -52.06
C THR A 281 16.23 9.85 -50.89
N THR A 282 17.47 9.54 -51.24
CA THR A 282 18.70 9.54 -50.45
C THR A 282 19.22 10.97 -50.24
N THR A 283 19.79 11.29 -49.06
CA THR A 283 21.07 12.04 -48.87
C THR A 283 21.43 12.25 -47.38
N THR A 284 22.51 11.58 -46.95
CA THR A 284 23.73 12.00 -46.19
C THR A 284 23.64 13.02 -45.01
N PRO A 285 24.47 12.86 -43.93
CA PRO A 285 24.20 13.43 -42.61
C PRO A 285 24.89 14.78 -42.37
N THR A 286 24.40 15.56 -41.40
CA THR A 286 25.12 16.71 -40.84
C THR A 286 25.09 16.67 -39.32
N THR A 287 26.29 16.76 -38.76
CA THR A 287 26.68 16.88 -37.36
C THR A 287 26.05 18.11 -36.69
N THR A 288 25.67 18.03 -35.41
CA THR A 288 25.46 19.23 -34.61
C THR A 288 26.04 19.06 -33.21
N THR A 289 26.96 19.97 -32.93
CA THR A 289 27.79 20.11 -31.73
C THR A 289 26.98 20.68 -30.57
N THR A 290 27.16 20.10 -29.37
CA THR A 290 26.66 20.61 -28.09
C THR A 290 27.51 21.82 -27.66
N THR A 291 26.88 22.93 -27.28
CA THR A 291 27.54 24.00 -26.52
C THR A 291 26.70 24.37 -25.31
N THR A 292 27.32 24.24 -24.14
CA THR A 292 26.82 24.63 -22.82
C THR A 292 27.01 26.13 -22.61
N THR A 293 26.00 26.83 -22.08
CA THR A 293 26.21 28.18 -21.53
C THR A 293 25.45 28.35 -20.22
N THR A 294 26.23 28.63 -19.19
CA THR A 294 25.87 29.02 -17.82
C THR A 294 25.36 30.46 -17.79
N THR A 295 24.35 30.78 -16.97
CA THR A 295 24.05 32.18 -16.60
C THR A 295 23.74 32.30 -15.11
N THR A 296 24.42 33.28 -14.51
CA THR A 296 24.38 33.68 -13.11
C THR A 296 23.82 35.10 -13.02
N THR A 297 22.85 35.29 -12.12
CA THR A 297 22.39 36.48 -11.34
C THR A 297 22.67 37.92 -11.81
N THR A 298 21.65 38.81 -11.80
CA THR A 298 21.48 40.01 -10.91
C THR A 298 20.27 40.91 -11.31
N ALA A 299 19.73 41.67 -10.35
CA ALA A 299 18.48 42.48 -10.41
C ALA A 299 18.73 44.02 -10.54
N PRO A 300 17.73 44.93 -10.29
CA PRO A 300 16.96 45.78 -11.22
C PRO A 300 17.36 47.29 -11.23
N PRO A 301 16.67 48.24 -11.92
CA PRO A 301 15.59 49.04 -11.29
C PRO A 301 14.48 49.64 -12.22
N THR A 302 13.53 50.36 -11.60
CA THR A 302 12.28 51.04 -12.05
C THR A 302 12.46 52.48 -12.60
N THR A 303 11.51 52.99 -13.44
CA THR A 303 10.86 54.33 -13.33
C THR A 303 9.75 54.67 -14.37
N THR A 304 8.72 55.35 -13.84
CA THR A 304 7.62 56.27 -14.23
C THR A 304 7.55 56.98 -15.61
N THR A 305 6.34 57.35 -16.09
CA THR A 305 6.01 58.61 -16.84
C THR A 305 4.47 58.92 -16.87
N THR A 306 4.13 60.21 -17.01
CA THR A 306 2.94 61.03 -16.66
C THR A 306 1.89 61.33 -17.75
N THR A 307 0.71 61.84 -17.31
CA THR A 307 -0.51 62.34 -18.02
C THR A 307 -0.38 63.74 -18.66
N PRO A 308 -1.31 64.17 -19.55
CA PRO A 308 -2.09 65.40 -19.28
C PRO A 308 -3.58 65.40 -19.75
N THR A 309 -4.28 66.48 -19.37
CA THR A 309 -5.74 66.71 -19.18
C THR A 309 -6.34 67.73 -20.17
N THR A 310 -7.66 67.67 -20.49
CA THR A 310 -8.50 68.89 -20.73
C THR A 310 -10.05 68.71 -20.67
N THR A 311 -10.67 69.48 -19.76
CA THR A 311 -11.92 70.30 -19.74
C THR A 311 -13.38 69.81 -20.02
N MET A 312 -14.29 70.33 -19.17
CA MET A 312 -15.76 70.16 -18.93
C MET A 312 -16.67 71.01 -19.88
N PRO A 313 -18.02 70.83 -20.00
CA PRO A 313 -19.01 71.18 -18.94
C PRO A 313 -20.27 70.27 -18.82
N THR A 314 -21.03 70.58 -17.77
CA THR A 314 -22.12 69.88 -17.09
C THR A 314 -23.50 69.98 -17.75
N THR A 315 -24.32 68.93 -17.64
CA THR A 315 -25.80 69.02 -17.70
C THR A 315 -26.41 68.20 -16.57
N THR A 316 -27.20 68.86 -15.72
CA THR A 316 -27.88 68.30 -14.56
C THR A 316 -29.18 67.61 -14.98
N THR A 317 -29.41 66.37 -14.56
CA THR A 317 -30.76 65.82 -14.43
C THR A 317 -30.80 64.92 -13.20
N THR A 318 -31.61 65.33 -12.23
CA THR A 318 -31.89 64.64 -10.98
C THR A 318 -32.65 63.33 -11.23
N THR A 319 -32.12 62.22 -10.76
CA THR A 319 -32.91 61.00 -10.50
C THR A 319 -32.37 60.34 -9.25
N THR A 320 -33.27 60.19 -8.28
CA THR A 320 -33.05 59.68 -6.92
C THR A 320 -32.59 58.22 -6.94
N THR A 321 -31.39 57.96 -6.42
CA THR A 321 -30.88 56.60 -6.18
C THR A 321 -31.55 56.01 -4.93
N PRO A 322 -32.08 54.78 -4.96
CA PRO A 322 -32.59 54.11 -3.76
C PRO A 322 -31.44 53.83 -2.78
N PRO A 323 -31.70 53.85 -1.46
CA PRO A 323 -30.66 53.61 -0.47
C PRO A 323 -30.09 52.19 -0.61
N PRO A 324 -28.79 52.00 -0.31
CA PRO A 324 -28.16 50.68 -0.31
C PRO A 324 -28.89 49.74 0.67
N PRO A 325 -28.96 48.43 0.37
CA PRO A 325 -29.62 47.47 1.25
C PRO A 325 -28.91 47.48 2.60
N THR A 326 -29.66 47.86 3.63
CA THR A 326 -29.25 47.79 5.03
C THR A 326 -28.90 46.34 5.35
N THR A 327 -27.62 46.05 5.54
CA THR A 327 -27.19 44.79 6.13
C THR A 327 -27.63 44.82 7.59
N THR A 328 -28.76 44.18 7.89
CA THR A 328 -29.20 43.95 9.26
C THR A 328 -28.18 43.04 9.94
N THR A 329 -27.24 43.63 10.67
CA THR A 329 -26.46 42.92 11.67
C THR A 329 -27.42 42.54 12.78
N THR A 330 -27.99 41.34 12.69
CA THR A 330 -28.71 40.73 13.80
C THR A 330 -27.67 40.38 14.87
N THR A 331 -27.38 41.33 15.76
CA THR A 331 -26.74 41.06 17.04
C THR A 331 -27.73 40.24 17.86
N THR A 332 -27.73 38.93 17.66
CA THR A 332 -28.25 37.98 18.64
C THR A 332 -27.32 38.02 19.83
N THR A 333 -27.77 38.68 20.89
CA THR A 333 -27.24 38.54 22.26
C THR A 333 -27.33 37.06 22.64
N THR A 334 -26.29 36.30 22.28
CA THR A 334 -26.12 34.90 22.66
C THR A 334 -25.41 34.91 24.01
N THR A 335 -25.99 34.22 24.98
CA THR A 335 -25.24 33.71 26.14
C THR A 335 -23.90 33.17 25.64
N PRO A 336 -22.75 33.47 26.31
CA PRO A 336 -21.47 32.94 25.87
C PRO A 336 -21.60 31.42 25.72
N GLY A 337 -21.43 30.91 24.50
CA GLY A 337 -21.57 29.50 24.21
C GLY A 337 -20.68 28.71 25.15
N LYS A 338 -21.17 27.57 25.65
CA LYS A 338 -20.37 26.68 26.48
C LYS A 338 -19.09 26.35 25.70
N PRO A 339 -17.92 26.35 26.34
CA PRO A 339 -16.72 26.31 25.53
C PRO A 339 -16.39 24.84 25.17
N ALA A 340 -15.78 24.58 24.01
CA ALA A 340 -15.51 23.22 23.51
C ALA A 340 -14.02 22.83 23.49
N ASP A 341 -13.72 21.60 23.89
CA ASP A 341 -12.40 20.97 23.71
C ASP A 341 -12.57 19.82 22.72
N ILE A 342 -11.92 19.92 21.56
CA ILE A 342 -12.09 18.98 20.46
C ILE A 342 -10.75 18.31 20.17
N TYR A 343 -10.75 16.98 20.13
CA TYR A 343 -9.65 16.21 19.57
C TYR A 343 -10.05 15.66 18.20
N PHE A 344 -9.18 15.89 17.21
CA PHE A 344 -9.21 15.17 15.95
C PHE A 344 -8.41 13.88 16.09
N LEU A 345 -9.03 12.75 15.72
CA LEU A 345 -8.39 11.46 15.58
C LEU A 345 -8.36 11.16 14.09
N LEU A 346 -7.20 11.34 13.48
CA LEU A 346 -7.04 11.14 12.05
C LEU A 346 -6.38 9.79 11.81
N ASP A 347 -7.09 8.94 11.08
CA ASP A 347 -6.54 7.72 10.56
C ASP A 347 -5.42 8.05 9.57
N ALA A 348 -4.20 7.74 9.98
CA ALA A 348 -3.00 7.82 9.19
C ALA A 348 -2.48 6.41 8.90
N SER A 349 -3.37 5.41 8.89
CA SER A 349 -3.03 4.05 8.50
C SER A 349 -2.67 3.97 7.02
N THR A 350 -2.09 2.83 6.66
CA THR A 350 -1.68 2.54 5.29
C THR A 350 -2.86 2.54 4.31
N SER A 351 -4.07 2.17 4.74
CA SER A 351 -5.27 2.11 3.87
C SER A 351 -5.77 3.48 3.45
N VAL A 352 -5.50 4.52 4.26
CA VAL A 352 -5.81 5.92 3.92
C VAL A 352 -4.93 6.44 2.79
N TRP A 353 -3.68 5.98 2.67
CA TRP A 353 -2.64 6.52 1.78
C TRP A 353 -2.20 7.94 2.12
N VAL A 354 -0.88 8.17 2.13
CA VAL A 354 -0.29 9.49 2.42
C VAL A 354 -0.82 10.60 1.52
N VAL A 355 -1.12 10.28 0.26
CA VAL A 355 -1.58 11.29 -0.70
C VAL A 355 -2.97 11.76 -0.29
N HIS A 356 -3.87 10.84 0.06
CA HIS A 356 -5.20 11.21 0.53
C HIS A 356 -5.16 11.88 1.89
N PHE A 357 -4.31 11.40 2.79
CA PHE A 357 -4.08 12.04 4.09
C PHE A 357 -3.63 13.50 3.92
N ARG A 358 -2.63 13.75 3.06
CA ARG A 358 -2.05 15.09 2.88
C ARG A 358 -2.86 16.02 1.99
N LYS A 359 -3.51 15.52 0.95
CA LYS A 359 -4.22 16.36 -0.04
C LYS A 359 -5.72 16.45 0.19
N GLN A 360 -6.30 15.62 1.06
CA GLN A 360 -7.74 15.61 1.31
C GLN A 360 -8.04 15.67 2.81
N VAL A 361 -7.50 14.77 3.64
CA VAL A 361 -7.81 14.73 5.09
C VAL A 361 -7.33 15.99 5.81
N LEU A 362 -6.06 16.38 5.67
CA LEU A 362 -5.54 17.58 6.35
C LEU A 362 -6.19 18.87 5.84
N PRO A 363 -6.39 19.10 4.53
CA PRO A 363 -7.20 20.21 4.02
C PRO A 363 -8.62 20.21 4.57
N PHE A 364 -9.29 19.06 4.62
CA PHE A 364 -10.62 18.94 5.24
C PHE A 364 -10.63 19.36 6.70
N VAL A 365 -9.65 18.93 7.50
CA VAL A 365 -9.53 19.34 8.91
C VAL A 365 -9.27 20.85 9.01
N ARG A 366 -8.43 21.42 8.15
CA ARG A 366 -8.15 22.86 8.09
C ARG A 366 -9.40 23.68 7.78
N ASP A 367 -10.19 23.24 6.81
CA ASP A 367 -11.44 23.89 6.43
C ASP A 367 -12.45 23.81 7.59
N LEU A 368 -12.58 22.64 8.22
CA LEU A 368 -13.45 22.42 9.37
C LEU A 368 -13.06 23.27 10.59
N VAL A 369 -11.77 23.37 10.95
CA VAL A 369 -11.35 24.20 12.09
C VAL A 369 -11.50 25.69 11.83
N SER A 370 -11.53 26.11 10.56
CA SER A 370 -11.76 27.51 10.18
C SER A 370 -13.20 27.97 10.45
N GLU A 371 -14.14 27.04 10.60
CA GLU A 371 -15.53 27.31 10.99
C GLU A 371 -15.69 27.51 12.51
N PHE A 372 -14.66 27.21 13.31
CA PHE A 372 -14.72 27.34 14.77
C PHE A 372 -14.06 28.62 15.28
N GLN A 373 -14.57 29.15 16.39
CA GLN A 373 -13.94 30.27 17.09
C GLN A 373 -12.78 29.77 17.96
N ILE A 374 -11.60 29.61 17.37
CA ILE A 374 -10.39 29.13 18.05
C ILE A 374 -9.86 30.18 19.02
N SER A 375 -9.94 29.88 20.32
CA SER A 375 -9.36 30.70 21.40
C SER A 375 -9.35 29.94 22.74
N PRO A 376 -8.52 30.31 23.71
CA PRO A 376 -8.53 29.68 25.05
C PRO A 376 -9.89 29.75 25.76
N LEU A 377 -10.72 30.75 25.42
CA LEU A 377 -12.04 30.97 26.02
C LEU A 377 -13.18 30.25 25.28
N HIS A 378 -13.00 29.87 24.02
CA HIS A 378 -14.06 29.30 23.17
C HIS A 378 -13.70 27.88 22.74
N THR A 379 -13.14 27.65 21.56
CA THR A 379 -12.76 26.30 21.10
C THR A 379 -11.25 26.07 21.19
N ARG A 380 -10.85 24.95 21.79
CA ARG A 380 -9.46 24.42 21.79
C ARG A 380 -9.40 23.12 20.98
N ILE A 381 -8.34 22.95 20.20
CA ILE A 381 -8.17 21.80 19.30
C ILE A 381 -6.89 21.04 19.66
N GLY A 382 -7.00 19.73 19.82
CA GLY A 382 -5.89 18.80 19.85
C GLY A 382 -5.93 17.88 18.63
N LEU A 383 -4.79 17.34 18.24
CA LEU A 383 -4.67 16.46 17.09
C LEU A 383 -3.87 15.20 17.45
N VAL A 384 -4.47 14.06 17.13
CA VAL A 384 -3.84 12.75 17.23
C VAL A 384 -3.97 12.07 15.88
N THR A 385 -2.86 11.58 15.34
CA THR A 385 -2.86 10.66 14.21
C THR A 385 -2.71 9.24 14.74
N PHE A 386 -3.36 8.28 14.09
CA PHE A 386 -3.27 6.89 14.52
C PHE A 386 -3.16 5.93 13.34
N SER A 387 -2.49 4.82 13.62
CA SER A 387 -2.40 3.66 12.74
C SER A 387 -2.34 2.43 13.65
N SER A 388 -1.29 1.60 13.54
CA SER A 388 -0.97 0.61 14.56
C SER A 388 -0.39 1.27 15.82
N GLU A 389 0.19 2.45 15.65
CA GLU A 389 0.70 3.31 16.72
C GLU A 389 -0.14 4.58 16.83
N ILE A 390 -0.01 5.26 17.97
CA ILE A 390 -0.68 6.54 18.24
C ILE A 390 0.40 7.61 18.27
N ASN A 391 0.25 8.64 17.44
CA ASN A 391 1.10 9.81 17.48
C ASN A 391 0.30 11.01 17.97
N HIS A 392 0.77 11.61 19.07
CA HIS A 392 0.19 12.82 19.61
C HIS A 392 0.88 14.03 18.98
N GLU A 393 0.27 14.56 17.93
CA GLU A 393 0.81 15.70 17.17
C GLU A 393 0.87 16.94 18.05
N PHE A 394 -0.25 17.29 18.70
CA PHE A 394 -0.33 18.40 19.64
C PHE A 394 -1.56 18.33 20.55
N GLY A 395 -1.42 18.97 21.72
CA GLY A 395 -2.44 19.03 22.76
C GLY A 395 -3.37 20.25 22.66
N LEU A 396 -4.39 20.30 23.52
CA LEU A 396 -5.42 21.35 23.53
C LEU A 396 -4.90 22.76 23.82
N ASP A 397 -3.76 22.88 24.51
CA ASP A 397 -3.19 24.16 24.95
C ASP A 397 -2.04 24.68 24.07
N GLU A 398 -1.66 23.92 23.03
CA GLU A 398 -0.49 24.24 22.22
C GLU A 398 -0.73 25.39 21.25
N TYR A 399 -1.90 25.42 20.59
CA TYR A 399 -2.25 26.44 19.61
C TYR A 399 -3.53 27.18 20.04
N THR A 400 -3.37 28.45 20.42
CA THR A 400 -4.45 29.26 21.01
C THR A 400 -5.13 30.21 20.03
N ASN A 401 -4.72 30.22 18.76
CA ASN A 401 -5.32 31.06 17.72
C ASN A 401 -5.40 30.30 16.39
N LEU A 402 -6.37 30.69 15.55
CA LEU A 402 -6.65 30.00 14.30
C LEU A 402 -5.45 29.97 13.34
N LYS A 403 -4.68 31.06 13.26
CA LYS A 403 -3.56 31.15 12.32
C LYS A 403 -2.49 30.10 12.63
N ASP A 404 -2.04 30.04 13.87
CA ASP A 404 -0.98 29.11 14.26
C ASP A 404 -1.48 27.66 14.27
N LEU A 405 -2.76 27.43 14.62
CA LEU A 405 -3.40 26.12 14.48
C LEU A 405 -3.42 25.66 13.01
N LEU A 406 -3.79 26.53 12.07
CA LEU A 406 -3.76 26.20 10.65
C LEU A 406 -2.33 25.89 10.20
N ASP A 407 -1.34 26.68 10.62
CA ASP A 407 0.07 26.44 10.31
C ASP A 407 0.54 25.07 10.85
N ALA A 408 0.07 24.66 12.04
CA ALA A 408 0.38 23.35 12.63
C ALA A 408 -0.24 22.16 11.88
N ILE A 409 -1.42 22.32 11.26
CA ILE A 409 -2.12 21.26 10.51
C ILE A 409 -1.65 21.19 9.04
N GLN A 410 -0.59 21.90 8.66
CA GLN A 410 -0.05 21.81 7.30
C GLN A 410 0.44 20.38 6.98
N PRO A 411 0.34 19.92 5.71
CA PRO A 411 0.76 18.57 5.30
C PRO A 411 2.20 18.18 5.62
N GLU A 412 3.08 19.18 5.75
CA GLU A 412 4.48 19.02 6.15
C GLU A 412 4.71 18.90 7.65
N ASN A 413 3.75 19.33 8.48
CA ASN A 413 3.88 19.44 9.94
C ASN A 413 3.16 18.33 10.71
N VAL A 414 2.27 17.59 10.04
CA VAL A 414 1.57 16.44 10.63
C VAL A 414 2.14 15.15 10.07
N ASP A 415 2.54 14.25 10.96
CA ASP A 415 3.11 12.97 10.55
C ASP A 415 2.05 12.06 9.94
N TYR A 416 2.36 11.52 8.77
CA TYR A 416 1.61 10.39 8.23
C TYR A 416 2.24 9.10 8.75
N LEU A 417 1.45 8.33 9.47
CA LEU A 417 1.86 7.04 10.01
C LEU A 417 1.75 5.94 8.95
N THR A 418 2.07 4.72 9.36
CA THR A 418 1.88 3.51 8.54
C THR A 418 1.55 2.35 9.47
N GLY A 419 0.87 1.32 8.97
CA GLY A 419 0.30 0.26 9.79
C GLY A 419 -1.18 0.12 9.47
N GLY A 420 -1.90 -0.69 10.24
CA GLY A 420 -3.37 -0.69 10.08
C GLY A 420 -4.03 0.26 11.06
N THR A 421 -5.27 -0.03 11.40
CA THR A 421 -6.19 0.99 11.92
C THR A 421 -6.63 0.61 13.33
N ASN A 422 -5.92 1.10 14.37
CA ASN A 422 -6.25 0.84 15.78
C ASN A 422 -7.13 1.95 16.36
N THR A 423 -8.31 2.15 15.79
CA THR A 423 -9.24 3.24 16.15
C THR A 423 -9.59 3.24 17.64
N GLY A 424 -9.86 2.05 18.22
CA GLY A 424 -10.18 1.92 19.64
C GLY A 424 -9.07 2.40 20.58
N ASP A 425 -7.81 2.15 20.23
CA ASP A 425 -6.67 2.56 21.07
C ASP A 425 -6.48 4.07 21.00
N ALA A 426 -6.67 4.69 19.83
CA ALA A 426 -6.66 6.14 19.67
C ALA A 426 -7.76 6.82 20.49
N ILE A 427 -8.99 6.27 20.46
CA ILE A 427 -10.12 6.76 21.26
C ILE A 427 -9.79 6.68 22.75
N ARG A 428 -9.27 5.55 23.23
CA ARG A 428 -8.86 5.42 24.65
C ARG A 428 -7.74 6.37 25.01
N TYR A 429 -6.73 6.50 24.16
CA TYR A 429 -5.62 7.41 24.39
C TYR A 429 -6.11 8.83 24.60
N VAL A 430 -6.93 9.37 23.69
CA VAL A 430 -7.47 10.72 23.86
C VAL A 430 -8.41 10.82 25.07
N THR A 431 -9.19 9.78 25.34
CA THR A 431 -10.11 9.73 26.49
C THR A 431 -9.38 9.79 27.84
N HIS A 432 -8.21 9.16 27.96
CA HIS A 432 -7.47 9.04 29.24
C HIS A 432 -6.19 9.88 29.34
N LYS A 433 -5.62 10.30 28.22
CA LYS A 433 -4.41 11.13 28.16
C LYS A 433 -4.75 12.53 27.70
N GLY A 434 -5.48 12.68 26.59
CA GLY A 434 -5.88 13.99 26.10
C GLY A 434 -6.80 14.71 27.09
N PHE A 435 -8.02 14.22 27.29
CA PHE A 435 -9.01 14.95 28.09
C PHE A 435 -8.78 14.91 29.60
N ASP A 436 -8.22 13.82 30.15
CA ASP A 436 -8.00 13.74 31.59
C ASP A 436 -6.82 14.62 32.05
N GLN A 437 -5.89 14.98 31.15
CA GLN A 437 -4.77 15.88 31.45
C GLN A 437 -5.05 17.34 31.08
N ASP A 438 -5.64 17.58 29.90
CA ASP A 438 -5.63 18.91 29.27
C ASP A 438 -7.02 19.55 29.14
N SER A 439 -8.11 18.83 29.45
CA SER A 439 -9.46 19.37 29.31
C SER A 439 -9.82 20.33 30.44
N ARG A 440 -10.40 21.47 30.09
CA ARG A 440 -10.83 22.47 31.06
C ARG A 440 -12.17 22.07 31.68
N GLN A 441 -12.35 22.48 32.93
CA GLN A 441 -13.62 22.26 33.62
C GLN A 441 -14.77 22.99 32.93
N GLY A 442 -15.89 22.30 32.80
CA GLY A 442 -17.10 22.85 32.19
C GLY A 442 -17.10 22.92 30.67
N ALA A 443 -16.01 22.53 29.99
CA ALA A 443 -16.02 22.42 28.54
C ALA A 443 -16.76 21.17 28.05
N THR A 444 -17.34 21.29 26.87
CA THR A 444 -17.87 20.15 26.12
C THR A 444 -16.72 19.41 25.45
N LYS A 445 -16.57 18.10 25.73
CA LYS A 445 -15.50 17.25 25.18
C LYS A 445 -15.99 16.59 23.89
N ILE A 446 -15.23 16.72 22.81
CA ILE A 446 -15.60 16.20 21.49
C ILE A 446 -14.44 15.43 20.86
N ILE A 447 -14.72 14.23 20.36
CA ILE A 447 -13.82 13.49 19.47
C ILE A 447 -14.41 13.53 18.07
N ILE A 448 -13.61 13.95 17.08
CA ILE A 448 -13.94 13.81 15.67
C ILE A 448 -12.96 12.81 15.06
N THR A 449 -13.46 11.61 14.75
CA THR A 449 -12.67 10.54 14.14
C THR A 449 -12.86 10.54 12.64
N VAL A 450 -11.76 10.60 11.87
CA VAL A 450 -11.76 10.49 10.41
C VAL A 450 -11.02 9.20 10.04
N THR A 451 -11.68 8.25 9.35
CA THR A 451 -11.11 6.93 9.02
C THR A 451 -11.63 6.41 7.69
N ASP A 452 -10.85 5.56 7.01
CA ASP A 452 -11.29 4.85 5.81
C ASP A 452 -11.98 3.50 6.09
N GLY A 453 -12.20 3.20 7.38
CA GLY A 453 -13.42 2.49 7.80
C GLY A 453 -13.33 1.02 8.15
N LEU A 454 -12.18 0.49 8.55
CA LEU A 454 -12.09 -0.86 9.15
C LEU A 454 -11.03 -0.89 10.26
N SER A 455 -11.44 -0.95 11.52
CA SER A 455 -10.48 -1.21 12.61
C SER A 455 -9.95 -2.63 12.56
N GLN A 456 -8.70 -2.82 12.96
CA GLN A 456 -8.15 -4.16 13.19
C GLN A 456 -8.86 -4.89 14.32
N GLN A 457 -9.49 -4.15 15.24
CA GLN A 457 -10.15 -4.67 16.43
C GLN A 457 -11.52 -3.99 16.64
N PRO A 458 -12.56 -4.32 15.85
CA PRO A 458 -13.85 -3.63 15.92
C PRO A 458 -14.51 -3.67 17.30
N LYS A 459 -14.41 -4.79 18.02
CA LYS A 459 -14.91 -4.90 19.41
C LYS A 459 -14.22 -3.93 20.36
N ASN A 460 -12.90 -3.79 20.22
CA ASN A 460 -12.11 -2.85 21.00
C ASN A 460 -12.52 -1.40 20.69
N THR A 461 -12.77 -1.09 19.41
CA THR A 461 -13.30 0.20 18.96
C THR A 461 -14.63 0.52 19.65
N ALA A 462 -15.58 -0.42 19.61
CA ALA A 462 -16.90 -0.25 20.21
C ALA A 462 -16.84 -0.02 21.72
N GLU A 463 -16.02 -0.79 22.43
CA GLU A 463 -15.82 -0.65 23.87
C GLU A 463 -15.19 0.69 24.24
N ALA A 464 -14.13 1.11 23.52
CA ALA A 464 -13.48 2.39 23.71
C ALA A 464 -14.42 3.58 23.47
N ALA A 465 -15.22 3.51 22.41
CA ALA A 465 -16.22 4.52 22.08
C ALA A 465 -17.33 4.58 23.15
N ALA A 466 -17.80 3.44 23.65
CA ALA A 466 -18.78 3.37 24.73
C ALA A 466 -18.25 3.98 26.02
N GLU A 467 -16.98 3.71 26.36
CA GLU A 467 -16.30 4.31 27.51
C GLU A 467 -16.17 5.84 27.38
N ALA A 468 -15.73 6.33 26.21
CA ALA A 468 -15.63 7.76 25.95
C ALA A 468 -16.98 8.46 26.11
N ARG A 469 -18.06 7.89 25.55
CA ARG A 469 -19.42 8.40 25.72
C ARG A 469 -19.90 8.36 27.17
N TYR A 470 -19.59 7.28 27.91
CA TYR A 470 -19.90 7.19 29.34
C TYR A 470 -19.22 8.30 30.16
N LYS A 471 -18.02 8.72 29.76
CA LYS A 471 -17.30 9.88 30.32
C LYS A 471 -17.81 11.25 29.82
N GLY A 472 -18.90 11.27 29.04
CA GLY A 472 -19.51 12.51 28.54
C GLY A 472 -18.81 13.11 27.33
N VAL A 473 -17.98 12.33 26.60
CA VAL A 473 -17.39 12.76 25.33
C VAL A 473 -18.41 12.57 24.21
N MET A 474 -18.64 13.61 23.43
CA MET A 474 -19.45 13.52 22.21
C MET A 474 -18.57 13.05 21.05
N MET A 475 -19.04 12.05 20.32
CA MET A 475 -18.24 11.37 19.30
C MET A 475 -18.82 11.62 17.92
N PHE A 476 -18.05 12.22 17.03
CA PHE A 476 -18.33 12.29 15.60
C PHE A 476 -17.46 11.28 14.86
N ALA A 477 -18.06 10.57 13.90
CA ALA A 477 -17.36 9.61 13.05
C ALA A 477 -17.54 10.02 11.58
N VAL A 478 -16.43 10.16 10.87
CA VAL A 478 -16.37 10.47 9.43
C VAL A 478 -15.70 9.29 8.74
N GLY A 479 -16.49 8.47 8.06
CA GLY A 479 -16.00 7.39 7.22
C GLY A 479 -15.75 7.84 5.79
N VAL A 480 -14.62 7.43 5.22
CA VAL A 480 -14.25 7.78 3.84
C VAL A 480 -14.03 6.51 3.02
N GLY A 481 -14.73 6.38 1.91
CA GLY A 481 -14.57 5.24 1.00
C GLY A 481 -15.80 4.34 0.89
N LYS A 482 -15.86 3.57 -0.20
CA LYS A 482 -17.03 2.72 -0.53
C LYS A 482 -17.20 1.47 0.33
N TYR A 483 -16.16 1.08 1.06
CA TYR A 483 -16.12 -0.17 1.84
C TYR A 483 -16.05 0.07 3.34
N VAL A 484 -16.37 1.28 3.78
CA VAL A 484 -16.43 1.62 5.20
C VAL A 484 -17.49 0.75 5.87
N ASN A 485 -17.16 0.18 7.03
CA ASN A 485 -18.11 -0.54 7.84
C ASN A 485 -19.05 0.44 8.56
N ASP A 486 -20.26 0.60 8.02
CA ASP A 486 -21.27 1.50 8.59
C ASP A 486 -21.64 1.13 10.04
N GLU A 487 -21.63 -0.17 10.39
CA GLU A 487 -21.91 -0.62 11.76
C GLU A 487 -20.82 -0.12 12.73
N GLU A 488 -19.55 -0.26 12.35
CA GLU A 488 -18.44 0.23 13.16
C GLU A 488 -18.48 1.76 13.34
N LEU A 489 -18.76 2.52 12.28
CA LEU A 489 -18.96 3.98 12.41
C LEU A 489 -20.13 4.33 13.35
N SER A 490 -21.17 3.49 13.35
CA SER A 490 -22.35 3.65 14.21
C SER A 490 -22.05 3.34 15.67
N GLU A 491 -21.07 2.47 15.92
CA GLU A 491 -20.53 2.16 17.24
C GLU A 491 -19.57 3.25 17.76
N ILE A 492 -18.84 3.93 16.88
CA ILE A 492 -17.98 5.06 17.23
C ILE A 492 -18.84 6.29 17.56
N SER A 493 -19.78 6.64 16.70
CA SER A 493 -20.55 7.89 16.80
C SER A 493 -21.50 7.95 18.00
N SER A 494 -21.80 9.17 18.45
CA SER A 494 -22.89 9.46 19.41
C SER A 494 -24.27 9.32 18.75
N LYS A 495 -25.32 9.31 19.58
CA LYS A 495 -26.71 9.25 19.10
C LYS A 495 -27.39 10.62 19.18
N PRO A 496 -28.32 10.93 18.26
CA PRO A 496 -28.78 10.07 17.17
C PRO A 496 -27.80 10.09 15.96
N GLU A 497 -27.63 8.96 15.28
CA GLU A 497 -26.55 8.78 14.28
C GLU A 497 -26.54 9.83 13.18
N GLN A 498 -27.70 10.27 12.71
CA GLN A 498 -27.80 11.28 11.65
C GLN A 498 -27.11 12.60 12.01
N ASP A 499 -26.85 12.85 13.30
CA ASP A 499 -26.19 14.06 13.77
C ASP A 499 -24.68 13.90 13.99
N PHE A 500 -24.19 12.66 14.12
CA PHE A 500 -22.82 12.36 14.56
C PHE A 500 -22.06 11.43 13.61
N LYS A 501 -22.73 10.75 12.69
CA LYS A 501 -22.14 9.85 11.70
C LYS A 501 -22.19 10.48 10.31
N PHE A 502 -21.04 10.52 9.65
CA PHE A 502 -20.85 11.03 8.32
C PHE A 502 -20.15 9.98 7.48
N HIS A 503 -20.52 9.88 6.22
CA HIS A 503 -19.92 8.97 5.27
C HIS A 503 -19.80 9.67 3.92
N VAL A 504 -18.66 9.50 3.27
CA VAL A 504 -18.39 9.98 1.91
C VAL A 504 -17.78 8.84 1.08
N ASP A 505 -18.08 8.79 -0.21
CA ASP A 505 -17.67 7.69 -1.08
C ASP A 505 -16.19 7.72 -1.44
N THR A 506 -15.60 8.92 -1.49
CA THR A 506 -14.18 9.15 -1.82
C THR A 506 -13.56 10.24 -0.94
N PHE A 507 -12.23 10.29 -0.91
CA PHE A 507 -11.52 11.32 -0.16
C PHE A 507 -11.74 12.72 -0.73
N GLU A 508 -11.96 12.83 -2.05
CA GLU A 508 -12.27 14.08 -2.73
C GLU A 508 -13.60 14.68 -2.25
N ASP A 509 -14.53 13.85 -1.80
CA ASP A 509 -15.87 14.25 -1.36
C ASP A 509 -15.90 14.72 0.12
N LEU A 510 -14.76 14.65 0.84
CA LEU A 510 -14.67 15.13 2.23
C LEU A 510 -15.10 16.60 2.39
N GLY A 511 -14.85 17.42 1.38
CA GLY A 511 -15.27 18.83 1.37
C GLY A 511 -16.79 19.00 1.49
N ASP A 512 -17.58 18.04 1.00
CA ASP A 512 -19.04 18.12 0.97
C ASP A 512 -19.66 18.05 2.37
N VAL A 513 -18.97 17.39 3.31
CA VAL A 513 -19.46 17.21 4.68
C VAL A 513 -18.87 18.21 5.68
N ALA A 514 -17.83 18.96 5.33
CA ALA A 514 -17.11 19.85 6.25
C ALA A 514 -18.02 20.88 6.93
N GLN A 515 -18.80 21.64 6.15
CA GLN A 515 -19.67 22.68 6.69
C GLN A 515 -20.82 22.10 7.54
N THR A 516 -21.40 20.99 7.10
CA THR A 516 -22.47 20.32 7.85
C THR A 516 -21.93 19.76 9.16
N LEU A 517 -20.75 19.12 9.14
CA LEU A 517 -20.09 18.61 10.33
C LEU A 517 -19.73 19.74 11.30
N ALA A 518 -19.21 20.87 10.82
CA ALA A 518 -18.94 22.06 11.62
C ALA A 518 -20.20 22.55 12.33
N HIS A 519 -21.29 22.72 11.57
CA HIS A 519 -22.56 23.18 12.10
C HIS A 519 -23.12 22.24 13.17
N LYS A 520 -23.09 20.91 12.93
CA LYS A 520 -23.55 19.92 13.91
C LYS A 520 -22.67 19.88 15.15
N THR A 521 -21.36 20.04 14.99
CA THR A 521 -20.40 20.16 16.10
C THR A 521 -20.72 21.39 16.96
N CYS A 522 -20.90 22.56 16.35
CA CYS A 522 -21.29 23.79 17.06
C CYS A 522 -22.65 23.67 17.75
N LYS A 523 -23.62 22.99 17.13
CA LYS A 523 -24.92 22.72 17.73
C LYS A 523 -24.81 21.80 18.94
N ALA A 524 -23.94 20.79 18.91
CA ALA A 524 -23.77 19.85 20.01
C ALA A 524 -23.13 20.50 21.26
N VAL A 525 -22.43 21.62 21.09
CA VAL A 525 -21.80 22.38 22.18
C VAL A 525 -22.83 23.20 22.99
N ASN A 526 -23.93 23.61 22.37
CA ASN A 526 -24.98 24.48 22.93
C ASN A 526 -26.23 23.69 23.30
#